data_AF-A0A2W6Z189-F1
#
_entry.id   AF-A0A2W6Z189-F1
#
_cell.length_a   1.000
_cell.length_b   1.000
_cell.length_c   1.000
_cell.angle_alpha   90.00
_cell.angle_beta   90.00
_cell.angle_gamma   90.00
#
_symmetry.space_group_name_H-M   'P 1'
#
loop_
_entity.id
_entity.type
_entity.pdbx_description
1 polymer ?
#
loop_
_entity_poly.entity_id
_entity_poly.type
_entity_poly.pdbx_seq_one_letter_code
_entity_poly.pdbx_strand_id
1 'polypeptide(L)'
;MTANVLVKDDFSPNSKRSEDQRSQVLPAGGQDPERFDWLEVWYPVFYTEDLDKTKPNKFTLLERDLVIWWDRHTASWKVFDDRCPHRLVPLSEGRIAEDGLLECPYHGWAFKSDGSCDRIPQQPDNGSANTSKRACVSTLPASERQGLLFVYAGKPENAPHTKIPIIEPLEIDTDKWTLFGTFRDLPYDAITLLENVLDASHLPFTHHKSVGNRANAAPMVLDVLESDKFGFKGIWEEGPRRGKLGQQDTTFIAPSLMWHDLTSKQFGRTMTVVYATPTRKGECRLFARFPFQFSSAIPRFFIGITPRWYSHIGQNAILEDDQIFLHYQERYLEQALDKLENNGNYAKAFYLATQADTYVSELRKWVDRYQANPFANQKLKPALSKPVLLDRYHSHTSKCASCSKALKNIRKLKSVCLAIAAIAWTISPLIGFIVAPNNLTLILLSSAVAVIAIAVWLVCRNLEQKFIYGQETPLRNLS
;
A
#
# COMPACT_ATOMS: atom_id res chain seq x y z
N MET A 1 -23.80 5.04 -16.08
CA MET A 1 -24.83 3.99 -15.93
C MET A 1 -24.48 2.86 -16.87
N THR A 2 -23.94 1.78 -16.33
CA THR A 2 -23.96 0.44 -16.92
C THR A 2 -23.86 -0.49 -15.72
N ALA A 3 -25.03 -0.97 -15.31
CA ALA A 3 -25.20 -1.95 -14.26
C ALA A 3 -24.67 -3.30 -14.76
N ASN A 4 -23.69 -3.87 -14.05
CA ASN A 4 -23.29 -5.25 -14.31
C ASN A 4 -24.21 -6.16 -13.51
N VAL A 5 -25.01 -6.90 -14.27
CA VAL A 5 -25.94 -7.93 -13.83
C VAL A 5 -25.16 -9.07 -13.19
N LEU A 6 -25.50 -9.39 -11.94
CA LEU A 6 -25.04 -10.58 -11.23
C LEU A 6 -25.63 -11.81 -11.92
N VAL A 7 -24.76 -12.65 -12.49
CA VAL A 7 -25.14 -13.97 -12.99
C VAL A 7 -25.41 -14.87 -11.80
N LYS A 8 -26.62 -15.45 -11.76
CA LYS A 8 -27.01 -16.50 -10.81
C LYS A 8 -26.36 -17.81 -11.24
N ASP A 9 -25.60 -18.43 -10.33
CA ASP A 9 -25.15 -19.81 -10.49
C ASP A 9 -26.28 -20.77 -10.10
N ASP A 10 -26.77 -21.55 -11.07
CA ASP A 10 -27.69 -22.67 -10.88
C ASP A 10 -26.90 -23.92 -10.43
N PHE A 11 -27.00 -24.25 -9.14
CA PHE A 11 -26.53 -25.54 -8.60
C PHE A 11 -27.61 -26.61 -8.77
N SER A 12 -27.32 -27.67 -9.53
CA SER A 12 -28.09 -28.93 -9.48
C SER A 12 -27.43 -29.96 -8.54
N PRO A 13 -28.20 -30.76 -7.78
CA PRO A 13 -27.68 -31.52 -6.65
C PRO A 13 -27.55 -33.02 -6.99
N ASN A 14 -26.33 -33.56 -7.03
CA ASN A 14 -26.11 -34.97 -6.65
C ASN A 14 -24.61 -35.31 -6.54
N SER A 15 -24.07 -35.27 -5.31
CA SER A 15 -23.10 -36.28 -4.89
C SER A 15 -23.15 -36.43 -3.38
N LYS A 16 -23.04 -37.67 -2.93
CA LYS A 16 -23.32 -38.14 -1.58
C LYS A 16 -22.40 -37.48 -0.56
N ARG A 17 -23.02 -37.01 0.54
CA ARG A 17 -22.35 -36.53 1.76
C ARG A 17 -21.39 -37.58 2.30
N SER A 18 -20.11 -37.22 2.42
CA SER A 18 -19.26 -37.70 3.51
C SER A 18 -19.39 -36.71 4.66
N GLU A 19 -20.10 -37.09 5.71
CA GLU A 19 -20.07 -36.38 6.98
C GLU A 19 -18.70 -36.62 7.65
N ASP A 20 -18.20 -35.57 8.31
CA ASP A 20 -17.03 -35.52 9.20
C ASP A 20 -15.63 -35.17 8.62
N GLN A 21 -15.54 -34.01 7.96
CA GLN A 21 -14.38 -33.13 8.11
C GLN A 21 -14.87 -31.74 8.51
N ARG A 22 -15.00 -31.47 9.81
CA ARG A 22 -14.91 -30.07 10.28
C ARG A 22 -13.53 -29.59 9.88
N SER A 23 -13.45 -28.82 8.79
CA SER A 23 -12.27 -28.05 8.41
C SER A 23 -11.70 -27.38 9.66
N GLN A 24 -10.56 -27.87 10.15
CA GLN A 24 -9.91 -27.31 11.31
C GLN A 24 -9.38 -25.94 10.92
N VAL A 25 -10.01 -24.88 11.41
CA VAL A 25 -9.54 -23.51 11.20
C VAL A 25 -8.20 -23.35 11.94
N LEU A 26 -7.17 -22.94 11.22
CA LEU A 26 -5.85 -22.66 11.78
C LEU A 26 -5.76 -21.20 12.23
N PRO A 27 -5.20 -20.94 13.42
CA PRO A 27 -4.99 -19.57 13.89
C PRO A 27 -3.89 -18.87 13.06
N ALA A 28 -4.11 -17.59 12.77
CA ALA A 28 -3.05 -16.74 12.24
C ALA A 28 -1.87 -16.67 13.24
N GLY A 29 -0.64 -16.75 12.73
CA GLY A 29 0.54 -16.77 13.59
C GLY A 29 0.92 -18.16 14.10
N GLY A 30 0.36 -19.23 13.53
CA GLY A 30 0.66 -20.62 13.90
C GLY A 30 0.00 -21.10 15.19
N GLN A 31 0.14 -22.40 15.48
CA GLN A 31 -0.55 -23.06 16.61
C GLN A 31 0.08 -22.83 17.98
N ASP A 32 1.36 -22.43 18.04
CA ASP A 32 2.07 -22.21 19.30
C ASP A 32 1.47 -21.03 20.09
N PRO A 33 0.88 -21.22 21.29
CA PRO A 33 0.23 -20.15 22.01
C PRO A 33 1.20 -19.07 22.53
N GLU A 34 2.50 -19.35 22.64
CA GLU A 34 3.50 -18.45 23.21
C GLU A 34 4.32 -17.71 22.14
N ARG A 35 4.10 -18.02 20.85
CA ARG A 35 4.86 -17.43 19.74
C ARG A 35 3.97 -17.05 18.56
N PHE A 36 4.27 -15.93 17.93
CA PHE A 36 3.62 -15.53 16.68
C PHE A 36 4.52 -15.79 15.46
N ASP A 37 4.14 -16.74 14.60
CA ASP A 37 4.83 -17.03 13.35
C ASP A 37 4.34 -16.12 12.22
N TRP A 38 5.18 -15.17 11.82
CA TRP A 38 4.87 -14.24 10.73
C TRP A 38 4.70 -14.92 9.36
N LEU A 39 5.17 -16.15 9.16
CA LEU A 39 4.96 -16.86 7.90
C LEU A 39 3.54 -17.43 7.79
N GLU A 40 2.95 -17.88 8.90
CA GLU A 40 1.62 -18.51 8.94
C GLU A 40 0.48 -17.47 8.97
N VAL A 41 0.53 -16.50 8.06
CA VAL A 41 -0.42 -15.39 7.91
C VAL A 41 -0.56 -14.96 6.44
N TRP A 42 -1.73 -14.41 6.10
CA TRP A 42 -2.00 -13.73 4.83
C TRP A 42 -1.62 -12.24 4.88
N TYR A 43 -0.82 -11.76 3.93
CA TYR A 43 -0.43 -10.35 3.80
C TYR A 43 -0.95 -9.73 2.50
N PRO A 44 -1.51 -8.51 2.53
CA PRO A 44 -1.74 -7.78 1.30
C PRO A 44 -0.41 -7.36 0.68
N VAL A 45 -0.26 -7.57 -0.62
CA VAL A 45 0.97 -7.23 -1.38
C VAL A 45 0.72 -6.18 -2.47
N PHE A 46 -0.52 -6.08 -2.96
CA PHE A 46 -0.95 -5.10 -3.95
C PHE A 46 -2.45 -4.77 -3.83
N TYR A 47 -2.83 -3.55 -4.26
CA TYR A 47 -4.19 -3.33 -4.74
C TYR A 47 -4.35 -4.01 -6.10
N THR A 48 -5.43 -4.77 -6.29
CA THR A 48 -5.64 -5.54 -7.52
C THR A 48 -5.79 -4.64 -8.75
N GLU A 49 -6.32 -3.44 -8.56
CA GLU A 49 -6.45 -2.40 -9.59
C GLU A 49 -5.12 -1.75 -10.02
N ASP A 50 -4.04 -1.92 -9.24
CA ASP A 50 -2.70 -1.43 -9.57
C ASP A 50 -1.81 -2.51 -10.23
N LEU A 51 -2.28 -3.76 -10.30
CA LEU A 51 -1.57 -4.85 -10.98
C LEU A 51 -1.80 -4.82 -12.50
N ASP A 52 -0.73 -5.06 -13.26
CA ASP A 52 -0.79 -5.17 -14.72
C ASP A 52 -0.91 -6.63 -15.15
N LYS A 53 -2.04 -6.99 -15.78
CA LYS A 53 -2.31 -8.36 -16.25
C LYS A 53 -1.50 -8.77 -17.47
N THR A 54 -0.78 -7.84 -18.11
CA THR A 54 -0.03 -8.11 -19.34
C THR A 54 1.44 -8.43 -19.09
N LYS A 55 1.93 -8.25 -17.86
CA LYS A 55 3.33 -8.49 -17.50
C LYS A 55 3.46 -9.04 -16.08
N PRO A 56 4.60 -9.65 -15.74
CA PRO A 56 4.92 -9.97 -14.36
C PRO A 56 5.07 -8.70 -13.50
N ASN A 57 4.72 -8.82 -12.22
CA ASN A 57 4.80 -7.76 -11.21
C ASN A 57 5.70 -8.25 -10.07
N LYS A 58 6.64 -7.42 -9.61
CA LYS A 58 7.58 -7.77 -8.54
C LYS A 58 7.09 -7.30 -7.18
N PHE A 59 7.28 -8.12 -6.16
CA PHE A 59 7.12 -7.75 -4.75
C PHE A 59 8.20 -8.42 -3.89
N THR A 60 8.43 -7.91 -2.68
CA THR A 60 9.22 -8.62 -1.66
C THR A 60 8.36 -8.73 -0.40
N LEU A 61 8.17 -9.93 0.11
CA LEU A 61 7.43 -10.19 1.36
C LEU A 61 8.34 -10.97 2.30
N LEU A 62 8.60 -10.45 3.51
CA LEU A 62 9.45 -11.14 4.50
C LEU A 62 10.78 -11.61 3.89
N GLU A 63 11.46 -10.71 3.19
CA GLU A 63 12.71 -10.89 2.43
C GLU A 63 12.67 -11.84 1.23
N ARG A 64 11.54 -12.51 1.02
CA ARG A 64 11.29 -13.39 -0.13
C ARG A 64 10.87 -12.55 -1.33
N ASP A 65 11.68 -12.58 -2.38
CA ASP A 65 11.34 -11.93 -3.65
C ASP A 65 10.31 -12.76 -4.41
N LEU A 66 9.23 -12.11 -4.83
CA LEU A 66 8.06 -12.72 -5.44
C LEU A 66 7.81 -12.16 -6.85
N VAL A 67 7.42 -13.05 -7.75
CA VAL A 67 6.84 -12.70 -9.05
C VAL A 67 5.34 -12.99 -9.02
N ILE A 68 4.56 -11.96 -9.32
CA ILE A 68 3.09 -11.99 -9.35
C ILE A 68 2.66 -11.80 -10.80
N TRP A 69 1.92 -12.74 -11.36
CA TRP A 69 1.54 -12.71 -12.77
C TRP A 69 0.10 -13.20 -12.98
N TRP A 70 -0.53 -12.72 -14.04
CA TRP A 70 -1.91 -13.10 -14.38
C TRP A 70 -1.89 -14.33 -15.27
N ASP A 71 -2.39 -15.46 -14.75
CA ASP A 71 -2.60 -16.64 -15.57
C ASP A 71 -3.94 -16.51 -16.31
N ARG A 72 -3.88 -16.52 -17.64
CA ARG A 72 -5.05 -16.43 -18.51
C ARG A 72 -5.87 -17.72 -18.52
N HIS A 73 -5.25 -18.87 -18.25
CA HIS A 73 -5.94 -20.17 -18.27
C HIS A 73 -6.85 -20.34 -17.05
N THR A 74 -6.33 -19.99 -15.87
CA THR A 74 -7.12 -20.04 -14.63
C THR A 74 -7.80 -18.72 -14.29
N ALA A 75 -7.62 -17.68 -15.10
CA ALA A 75 -8.14 -16.33 -14.88
C ALA A 75 -7.91 -15.82 -13.44
N SER A 76 -6.69 -16.01 -12.93
CA SER A 76 -6.34 -15.63 -11.55
C SER A 76 -4.87 -15.24 -11.40
N TRP A 77 -4.57 -14.46 -10.36
CA TRP A 77 -3.19 -14.11 -10.02
C TRP A 77 -2.45 -15.31 -9.44
N LYS A 78 -1.22 -15.52 -9.91
CA LYS A 78 -0.29 -16.53 -9.43
C LYS A 78 0.95 -15.88 -8.86
N VAL A 79 1.51 -16.51 -7.85
CA VAL A 79 2.65 -15.97 -7.10
C VAL A 79 3.71 -17.06 -6.96
N PHE A 80 4.89 -16.79 -7.49
CA PHE A 80 6.04 -17.67 -7.37
C PHE A 80 7.18 -16.98 -6.65
N ASP A 81 8.15 -17.77 -6.19
CA ASP A 81 9.49 -17.24 -5.96
C ASP A 81 10.03 -16.58 -7.23
N ASP A 82 10.60 -15.39 -7.09
CA ASP A 82 11.17 -14.61 -8.20
C ASP A 82 12.56 -15.13 -8.61
N ARG A 83 12.67 -16.44 -8.83
CA ARG A 83 13.92 -17.12 -9.19
C ARG A 83 13.64 -18.27 -10.13
N CYS A 84 14.17 -18.19 -11.35
CA CYS A 84 14.11 -19.30 -12.29
C CYS A 84 14.95 -20.47 -11.76
N PRO A 85 14.41 -21.70 -11.67
CA PRO A 85 15.16 -22.86 -11.15
C PRO A 85 16.36 -23.25 -12.02
N HIS A 86 16.45 -22.78 -13.26
CA HIS A 86 17.58 -23.05 -14.15
C HIS A 86 18.87 -22.33 -13.69
N ARG A 87 18.84 -21.00 -13.55
CA ARG A 87 20.03 -20.17 -13.22
C ARG A 87 19.74 -19.00 -12.27
N LEU A 88 18.65 -19.08 -11.52
CA LEU A 88 18.27 -18.14 -10.45
C LEU A 88 18.05 -16.68 -10.88
N VAL A 89 17.92 -16.41 -12.17
CA VAL A 89 17.54 -15.09 -12.68
C VAL A 89 16.10 -14.75 -12.26
N PRO A 90 15.79 -13.46 -12.05
CA PRO A 90 14.45 -13.03 -11.69
C PRO A 90 13.46 -13.33 -12.82
N LEU A 91 12.35 -13.99 -12.47
CA LEU A 91 11.25 -14.28 -13.39
C LEU A 91 10.38 -13.04 -13.62
N SER A 92 10.41 -12.08 -12.71
CA SER A 92 9.71 -10.79 -12.79
C SER A 92 10.23 -9.89 -13.91
N GLU A 93 11.47 -10.10 -14.37
CA GLU A 93 12.04 -9.48 -15.58
C GLU A 93 11.61 -10.19 -16.87
N GLY A 94 10.80 -11.24 -16.76
CA GLY A 94 10.27 -12.04 -17.86
C GLY A 94 9.03 -11.43 -18.50
N ARG A 95 8.25 -12.31 -19.15
CA ARG A 95 6.99 -11.95 -19.81
C ARG A 95 5.92 -12.99 -19.57
N ILE A 96 4.67 -12.59 -19.78
CA ILE A 96 3.56 -13.54 -19.97
C ILE A 96 3.55 -13.86 -21.47
N ALA A 97 3.86 -15.10 -21.82
CA ALA A 97 3.93 -15.55 -23.22
C ALA A 97 2.56 -15.48 -23.90
N GLU A 98 2.54 -15.62 -25.23
CA GLU A 98 1.33 -15.54 -26.06
C GLU A 98 0.29 -16.58 -25.63
N ASP A 99 0.75 -17.77 -25.24
CA ASP A 99 -0.05 -18.86 -24.71
C ASP A 99 -0.41 -18.70 -23.23
N GLY A 100 -0.06 -17.58 -22.59
CA GLY A 100 -0.45 -17.25 -21.23
C GLY A 100 0.43 -17.81 -20.13
N LEU A 101 1.56 -18.47 -20.43
CA LEU A 101 2.50 -18.97 -19.40
C LEU A 101 3.49 -17.91 -18.94
N LEU A 102 4.04 -18.04 -17.72
CA LEU A 102 5.15 -17.22 -17.28
C LEU A 102 6.45 -17.70 -17.93
N GLU A 103 7.10 -16.85 -18.72
CA GLU A 103 8.32 -17.18 -19.44
C GLU A 103 9.53 -16.44 -18.86
N CYS A 104 10.57 -17.20 -18.53
CA CYS A 104 11.84 -16.69 -18.05
C CYS A 104 12.58 -15.91 -19.16
N PRO A 105 13.07 -14.68 -18.87
CA PRO A 105 13.69 -13.83 -19.89
C PRO A 105 15.03 -14.35 -20.41
N TYR A 106 15.67 -15.28 -19.69
CA TYR A 106 17.03 -15.69 -20.02
C TYR A 106 17.08 -16.81 -21.07
N HIS A 107 16.31 -17.87 -20.89
CA HIS A 107 16.38 -19.05 -21.79
C HIS A 107 15.00 -19.52 -22.27
N GLY A 108 13.93 -18.76 -21.99
CA GLY A 108 12.58 -19.08 -22.46
C GLY A 108 11.92 -20.27 -21.76
N TRP A 109 12.41 -20.69 -20.58
CA TRP A 109 11.71 -21.70 -19.78
C TRP A 109 10.36 -21.14 -19.35
N ALA A 110 9.29 -21.88 -19.62
CA ALA A 110 7.93 -21.45 -19.30
C ALA A 110 7.32 -22.30 -18.19
N PHE A 111 6.52 -21.67 -17.33
CA PHE A 111 5.96 -22.28 -16.13
C PHE A 111 4.44 -22.13 -16.12
N LYS A 112 3.76 -23.21 -15.74
CA LYS A 112 2.33 -23.23 -15.46
C LYS A 112 2.04 -22.70 -14.06
N SER A 113 0.77 -22.43 -13.79
CA SER A 113 0.25 -21.91 -12.52
C SER A 113 0.56 -22.71 -11.25
N ASP A 114 0.78 -24.01 -11.39
CA ASP A 114 1.20 -24.88 -10.29
C ASP A 114 2.71 -24.88 -10.05
N GLY A 115 3.45 -24.07 -10.82
CA GLY A 115 4.91 -23.96 -10.79
C GLY A 115 5.63 -25.03 -11.62
N SER A 116 4.92 -25.97 -12.22
CA SER A 116 5.56 -26.98 -13.08
C SER A 116 6.11 -26.35 -14.37
N CYS A 117 7.29 -26.82 -14.78
CA CYS A 117 7.89 -26.39 -16.04
C CYS A 117 7.12 -27.02 -17.20
N ASP A 118 6.57 -26.18 -18.05
CA ASP A 118 5.87 -26.59 -19.26
C ASP A 118 6.87 -26.97 -20.35
N ARG A 119 7.75 -26.03 -20.70
CA ARG A 119 8.71 -26.18 -21.79
C ARG A 119 10.09 -25.64 -21.44
N ILE A 120 11.08 -26.32 -22.02
CA ILE A 120 12.49 -25.94 -22.04
C ILE A 120 12.86 -25.86 -23.53
N PRO A 121 13.00 -24.67 -24.12
CA PRO A 121 13.18 -24.55 -25.58
C PRO A 121 14.44 -25.24 -26.11
N GLN A 122 15.47 -25.42 -25.27
CA GLN A 122 16.73 -26.07 -25.66
C GLN A 122 16.72 -27.60 -25.43
N GLN A 123 15.61 -28.16 -24.98
CA GLN A 123 15.45 -29.61 -24.80
C GLN A 123 15.18 -30.27 -26.16
N PRO A 124 15.89 -31.36 -26.51
CA PRO A 124 15.55 -32.18 -27.69
C PRO A 124 14.14 -32.78 -27.60
N ASP A 125 13.52 -33.10 -28.72
CA ASP A 125 12.13 -33.60 -28.79
C ASP A 125 11.87 -34.86 -27.93
N ASN A 126 12.90 -35.70 -27.74
CA ASN A 126 12.83 -36.91 -26.91
C ASN A 126 13.24 -36.69 -25.44
N GLY A 127 13.52 -35.45 -25.04
CA GLY A 127 13.86 -35.10 -23.67
C GLY A 127 12.64 -34.99 -22.75
N SER A 128 12.89 -35.06 -21.44
CA SER A 128 11.84 -34.95 -20.41
C SER A 128 12.28 -34.14 -19.18
N ALA A 129 13.32 -33.31 -19.31
CA ALA A 129 13.86 -32.54 -18.19
C ALA A 129 12.84 -31.57 -17.58
N ASN A 130 11.89 -31.07 -18.37
CA ASN A 130 10.75 -30.26 -17.91
C ASN A 130 9.86 -31.00 -16.88
N THR A 131 9.82 -32.34 -16.91
CA THR A 131 9.05 -33.15 -15.93
C THR A 131 9.75 -33.31 -14.57
N SER A 132 11.04 -32.94 -14.47
CA SER A 132 11.79 -33.02 -13.23
C SER A 132 11.24 -32.05 -12.19
N LYS A 133 11.14 -32.46 -10.92
CA LYS A 133 10.83 -31.54 -9.81
C LYS A 133 11.85 -30.41 -9.68
N ARG A 134 13.09 -30.61 -10.12
CA ARG A 134 14.13 -29.56 -10.15
C ARG A 134 13.86 -28.48 -11.20
N ALA A 135 12.99 -28.75 -12.18
CA ALA A 135 12.56 -27.77 -13.15
C ALA A 135 11.36 -26.94 -12.65
N CYS A 136 10.72 -27.32 -11.54
CA CYS A 136 9.57 -26.58 -11.02
C CYS A 136 10.02 -25.33 -10.25
N VAL A 137 9.23 -24.26 -10.36
CA VAL A 137 9.35 -23.08 -9.50
C VAL A 137 8.46 -23.24 -8.28
N SER A 138 8.92 -22.71 -7.13
CA SER A 138 8.14 -22.72 -5.90
C SER A 138 7.00 -21.71 -5.98
N THR A 139 5.81 -22.13 -5.53
CA THR A 139 4.58 -21.33 -5.58
C THR A 139 4.14 -20.93 -4.18
N LEU A 140 3.42 -19.81 -4.08
CA LEU A 140 2.78 -19.35 -2.85
C LEU A 140 1.28 -19.19 -3.09
N PRO A 141 0.43 -19.57 -2.12
CA PRO A 141 -1.00 -19.29 -2.20
C PRO A 141 -1.28 -17.79 -2.31
N ALA A 142 -2.24 -17.44 -3.16
CA ALA A 142 -2.69 -16.09 -3.37
C ALA A 142 -4.23 -16.03 -3.36
N SER A 143 -4.78 -14.93 -2.84
CA SER A 143 -6.23 -14.73 -2.77
C SER A 143 -6.58 -13.26 -2.93
N GLU A 144 -7.62 -12.97 -3.72
CA GLU A 144 -8.16 -11.62 -3.86
C GLU A 144 -9.29 -11.40 -2.85
N ARG A 145 -9.17 -10.36 -2.02
CA ARG A 145 -10.23 -10.00 -1.06
C ARG A 145 -10.23 -8.49 -0.82
N GLN A 146 -11.42 -7.88 -0.78
CA GLN A 146 -11.60 -6.44 -0.55
C GLN A 146 -10.73 -5.53 -1.45
N GLY A 147 -10.50 -5.91 -2.72
CA GLY A 147 -9.69 -5.15 -3.68
C GLY A 147 -8.17 -5.23 -3.46
N LEU A 148 -7.72 -6.13 -2.58
CA LEU A 148 -6.31 -6.43 -2.32
C LEU A 148 -5.97 -7.85 -2.78
N LEU A 149 -4.75 -8.02 -3.30
CA LEU A 149 -4.15 -9.33 -3.49
C LEU A 149 -3.40 -9.70 -2.20
N PHE A 150 -3.80 -10.80 -1.57
CA PHE A 150 -3.14 -11.38 -0.41
C PHE A 150 -2.24 -12.55 -0.82
N VAL A 151 -1.12 -12.71 -0.12
CA VAL A 151 -0.19 -13.82 -0.27
C VAL A 151 0.05 -14.49 1.08
N TYR A 152 0.03 -15.82 1.10
CA TYR A 152 0.37 -16.62 2.28
C TYR A 152 1.84 -17.04 2.20
N ALA A 153 2.64 -16.65 3.18
CA ALA A 153 4.10 -16.86 3.15
C ALA A 153 4.54 -18.22 3.72
N GLY A 154 3.69 -18.84 4.54
CA GLY A 154 3.95 -20.08 5.27
C GLY A 154 3.69 -21.33 4.43
N LYS A 155 3.31 -22.41 5.10
CA LYS A 155 3.04 -23.69 4.45
C LYS A 155 1.79 -23.59 3.54
N PRO A 156 1.91 -23.87 2.23
CA PRO A 156 0.78 -23.73 1.31
C PRO A 156 -0.48 -24.50 1.71
N GLU A 157 -0.32 -25.67 2.33
CA GLU A 157 -1.41 -26.51 2.83
C GLU A 157 -2.22 -25.87 3.97
N ASN A 158 -1.64 -24.93 4.72
CA ASN A 158 -2.32 -24.24 5.82
C ASN A 158 -3.19 -23.08 5.32
N ALA A 159 -2.87 -22.51 4.15
CA ALA A 159 -3.49 -21.30 3.64
C ALA A 159 -5.04 -21.36 3.52
N PRO A 160 -5.66 -22.47 3.04
CA PRO A 160 -7.12 -22.60 3.00
C PRO A 160 -7.78 -22.65 4.39
N HIS A 161 -7.02 -22.97 5.43
CA HIS A 161 -7.50 -23.11 6.80
C HIS A 161 -7.22 -21.87 7.66
N THR A 162 -6.38 -20.93 7.19
CA THR A 162 -6.06 -19.68 7.87
C THR A 162 -6.91 -18.52 7.32
N LYS A 163 -7.60 -17.79 8.21
CA LYS A 163 -8.47 -16.66 7.82
C LYS A 163 -7.63 -15.50 7.24
N ILE A 164 -8.12 -14.90 6.15
CA ILE A 164 -7.57 -13.65 5.59
C ILE A 164 -7.97 -12.48 6.51
N PRO A 165 -7.04 -11.61 6.95
CA PRO A 165 -7.36 -10.46 7.80
C PRO A 165 -8.07 -9.38 6.97
N ILE A 166 -9.40 -9.33 7.10
CA ILE A 166 -10.27 -8.37 6.42
C ILE A 166 -10.77 -7.28 7.38
N ILE A 167 -11.23 -6.18 6.81
CA ILE A 167 -11.93 -5.13 7.55
C ILE A 167 -13.39 -5.56 7.63
N GLU A 168 -13.76 -6.21 8.72
CA GLU A 168 -15.09 -6.82 8.89
C GLU A 168 -16.24 -5.83 8.67
N PRO A 169 -16.17 -4.56 9.15
CA PRO A 169 -17.21 -3.56 8.86
C PRO A 169 -17.47 -3.29 7.37
N LEU A 170 -16.55 -3.61 6.45
CA LEU A 170 -16.75 -3.42 5.01
C LEU A 170 -17.56 -4.54 4.36
N GLU A 171 -17.62 -5.74 4.95
CA GLU A 171 -18.49 -6.82 4.47
C GLU A 171 -19.94 -6.61 4.95
N ILE A 172 -20.13 -5.74 5.93
CA ILE A 172 -21.44 -5.33 6.46
C ILE A 172 -21.81 -4.00 5.78
N ASP A 173 -22.98 -3.90 5.15
CA ASP A 173 -23.42 -2.70 4.43
C ASP A 173 -22.47 -2.24 3.31
N THR A 174 -22.00 -3.18 2.46
CA THR A 174 -21.04 -2.93 1.36
C THR A 174 -21.36 -1.68 0.54
N ASP A 175 -22.63 -1.43 0.24
CA ASP A 175 -23.08 -0.36 -0.65
C ASP A 175 -23.07 1.04 0.01
N LYS A 176 -22.90 1.11 1.34
CA LYS A 176 -22.85 2.37 2.08
C LYS A 176 -21.44 2.95 2.15
N TRP A 177 -20.42 2.14 1.95
CA TRP A 177 -19.03 2.56 2.07
C TRP A 177 -18.52 3.24 0.80
N THR A 178 -17.88 4.38 0.99
CA THR A 178 -17.03 5.01 -0.02
C THR A 178 -15.59 4.82 0.41
N LEU A 179 -14.84 4.04 -0.36
CA LEU A 179 -13.48 3.64 -0.01
C LEU A 179 -12.47 4.46 -0.80
N PHE A 180 -11.49 5.00 -0.07
CA PHE A 180 -10.25 5.47 -0.64
C PHE A 180 -9.11 4.66 -0.10
N GLY A 181 -8.04 4.55 -0.86
CA GLY A 181 -6.82 3.97 -0.34
C GLY A 181 -5.62 4.45 -1.12
N THR A 182 -4.47 4.30 -0.49
CA THR A 182 -3.18 4.42 -1.14
C THR A 182 -2.25 3.38 -0.56
N PHE A 183 -1.09 3.22 -1.17
CA PHE A 183 0.00 2.44 -0.61
C PHE A 183 1.29 3.23 -0.71
N ARG A 184 2.25 2.90 0.14
CA ARG A 184 3.60 3.49 0.08
C ARG A 184 4.61 2.46 0.56
N ASP A 185 5.69 2.29 -0.18
CA ASP A 185 6.88 1.63 0.35
C ASP A 185 7.59 2.59 1.29
N LEU A 186 7.78 2.18 2.53
CA LEU A 186 8.31 2.97 3.62
C LEU A 186 9.65 2.41 4.07
N PRO A 187 10.65 3.28 4.34
CA PRO A 187 12.01 2.88 4.68
C PRO A 187 12.18 2.64 6.19
N TYR A 188 11.25 1.92 6.81
CA TYR A 188 11.34 1.48 8.21
C TYR A 188 10.49 0.23 8.44
N ASP A 189 10.72 -0.44 9.57
CA ASP A 189 10.03 -1.68 9.94
C ASP A 189 8.51 -1.51 10.06
N ALA A 190 7.78 -2.58 9.75
CA ALA A 190 6.32 -2.63 9.88
C ALA A 190 5.85 -2.37 11.33
N ILE A 191 6.63 -2.78 12.34
CA ILE A 191 6.34 -2.49 13.76
C ILE A 191 6.46 -1.00 14.05
N THR A 192 7.49 -0.32 13.53
CA THR A 192 7.65 1.15 13.65
C THR A 192 6.47 1.88 13.03
N LEU A 193 5.97 1.40 11.88
CA LEU A 193 4.76 1.93 11.28
C LEU A 193 3.54 1.73 12.19
N LEU A 194 3.34 0.52 12.71
CA LEU A 194 2.20 0.19 13.59
C LEU A 194 2.20 1.05 14.86
N GLU A 195 3.35 1.27 15.48
CA GLU A 195 3.48 2.20 16.61
C GLU A 195 3.02 3.61 16.25
N ASN A 196 3.49 4.14 15.11
CA ASN A 196 3.13 5.48 14.67
C ASN A 196 1.62 5.62 14.41
N VAL A 197 0.98 4.63 13.80
CA VAL A 197 -0.46 4.71 13.50
C VAL A 197 -1.34 4.45 14.72
N LEU A 198 -0.87 3.70 15.72
CA LEU A 198 -1.56 3.51 17.00
C LEU A 198 -1.41 4.70 17.94
N ASP A 199 -0.32 5.46 17.82
CA ASP A 199 -0.11 6.70 18.55
C ASP A 199 -0.80 7.86 17.85
N ALA A 200 -2.06 8.14 18.18
CA ALA A 200 -2.74 9.29 17.58
C ALA A 200 -2.32 10.65 18.16
N SER A 201 -1.46 10.70 19.20
CA SER A 201 -1.05 11.93 19.86
C SER A 201 -0.17 12.81 18.98
N HIS A 202 0.54 12.22 18.01
CA HIS A 202 1.37 12.96 17.05
C HIS A 202 0.55 13.78 16.05
N LEU A 203 -0.73 13.42 15.82
CA LEU A 203 -1.54 13.97 14.73
C LEU A 203 -1.64 15.52 14.73
N PRO A 204 -1.87 16.21 15.86
CA PRO A 204 -1.93 17.67 15.88
C PRO A 204 -0.59 18.36 15.55
N PHE A 205 0.54 17.69 15.80
CA PHE A 205 1.88 18.27 15.72
C PHE A 205 2.59 17.94 14.41
N THR A 206 2.74 16.64 14.11
CA THR A 206 3.39 16.15 12.90
C THR A 206 2.67 16.63 11.66
N HIS A 207 1.33 16.54 11.67
CA HIS A 207 0.45 16.87 10.54
C HIS A 207 -0.13 18.27 10.67
N HIS A 208 0.55 19.18 11.38
CA HIS A 208 0.11 20.56 11.54
C HIS A 208 0.00 21.28 10.18
N LYS A 209 -1.10 21.99 9.96
CA LYS A 209 -1.46 22.68 8.69
C LYS A 209 -1.82 21.74 7.54
N SER A 210 -1.86 20.42 7.77
CA SER A 210 -2.46 19.44 6.85
C SER A 210 -3.76 18.91 7.45
N VAL A 211 -3.75 17.71 8.02
CA VAL A 211 -4.92 17.10 8.67
C VAL A 211 -5.01 17.46 10.15
N GLY A 212 -3.96 18.00 10.76
CA GLY A 212 -3.87 18.33 12.18
C GLY A 212 -3.72 19.83 12.48
N ASN A 213 -4.05 20.21 13.71
CA ASN A 213 -3.84 21.55 14.24
C ASN A 213 -3.32 21.49 15.68
N ARG A 214 -2.07 21.92 15.92
CA ARG A 214 -1.42 21.88 17.24
C ARG A 214 -2.16 22.67 18.31
N ALA A 215 -2.92 23.71 17.94
CA ALA A 215 -3.74 24.47 18.87
C ALA A 215 -4.87 23.64 19.49
N ASN A 216 -5.25 22.53 18.84
CA ASN A 216 -6.31 21.63 19.28
C ASN A 216 -5.78 20.42 20.05
N ALA A 217 -4.49 20.32 20.36
CA ALA A 217 -4.00 19.20 21.16
C ALA A 217 -4.71 19.12 22.53
N ALA A 218 -5.05 17.91 22.94
CA ALA A 218 -5.76 17.60 24.19
C ALA A 218 -5.19 16.32 24.83
N PRO A 219 -5.38 16.13 26.15
CA PRO A 219 -5.11 14.84 26.79
C PRO A 219 -5.88 13.71 26.12
N MET A 220 -5.25 12.54 26.02
CA MET A 220 -5.86 11.31 25.50
C MET A 220 -5.83 10.24 26.59
N VAL A 221 -6.98 9.63 26.83
CA VAL A 221 -7.18 8.52 27.77
C VAL A 221 -7.54 7.32 26.90
N LEU A 222 -6.61 6.37 26.82
CA LEU A 222 -6.73 5.17 26.00
C LEU A 222 -6.82 3.95 26.92
N ASP A 223 -7.87 3.16 26.75
CA ASP A 223 -8.11 1.92 27.50
C ASP A 223 -8.00 0.70 26.59
N VAL A 224 -7.30 -0.33 27.05
CA VAL A 224 -7.26 -1.64 26.37
C VAL A 224 -8.38 -2.51 26.94
N LEU A 225 -9.27 -2.98 26.07
CA LEU A 225 -10.42 -3.80 26.44
C LEU A 225 -10.11 -5.30 26.39
N GLU A 226 -9.37 -5.72 25.36
CA GLU A 226 -8.93 -7.09 25.15
C GLU A 226 -7.55 -7.10 24.51
N SER A 227 -6.70 -8.06 24.88
CA SER A 227 -5.36 -8.25 24.33
C SER A 227 -4.96 -9.72 24.43
N ASP A 228 -4.60 -10.31 23.30
CA ASP A 228 -4.17 -11.70 23.20
C ASP A 228 -3.16 -11.88 22.05
N LYS A 229 -2.90 -13.13 21.66
CA LYS A 229 -1.97 -13.47 20.57
C LYS A 229 -2.42 -12.87 19.22
N PHE A 230 -3.71 -12.74 19.00
CA PHE A 230 -4.32 -12.33 17.74
C PHE A 230 -4.49 -10.82 17.60
N GLY A 231 -4.20 -10.06 18.65
CA GLY A 231 -4.14 -8.60 18.63
C GLY A 231 -4.77 -8.00 19.89
N PHE A 232 -5.30 -6.79 19.76
CA PHE A 232 -5.98 -6.11 20.87
C PHE A 232 -7.07 -5.16 20.37
N LYS A 233 -8.04 -4.85 21.23
CA LYS A 233 -8.98 -3.75 21.03
C LYS A 233 -8.90 -2.76 22.16
N GLY A 234 -9.17 -1.50 21.83
CA GLY A 234 -9.18 -0.42 22.80
C GLY A 234 -10.21 0.64 22.46
N ILE A 235 -10.43 1.53 23.42
CA ILE A 235 -11.38 2.61 23.35
C ILE A 235 -10.79 3.91 23.90
N TRP A 236 -11.31 5.03 23.41
CA TRP A 236 -10.94 6.39 23.83
C TRP A 236 -12.11 7.32 23.61
N GLU A 237 -12.57 7.92 24.70
CA GLU A 237 -13.78 8.76 24.75
C GLU A 237 -13.65 10.03 23.91
N GLU A 238 -12.45 10.59 23.91
CA GLU A 238 -12.11 11.79 23.15
C GLU A 238 -10.84 11.55 22.35
N GLY A 239 -10.91 11.86 21.05
CA GLY A 239 -9.75 11.80 20.16
C GLY A 239 -8.69 12.86 20.47
N PRO A 240 -7.63 12.97 19.65
CA PRO A 240 -6.46 13.81 19.93
C PRO A 240 -6.72 15.32 19.75
N ARG A 241 -7.98 15.72 19.51
CA ARG A 241 -8.38 17.08 19.15
C ARG A 241 -9.42 17.58 20.15
N ARG A 242 -9.23 18.81 20.64
CA ARG A 242 -10.23 19.56 21.41
C ARG A 242 -11.54 19.64 20.62
N GLY A 243 -12.56 18.93 21.10
CA GLY A 243 -13.90 18.92 20.50
C GLY A 243 -14.54 17.53 20.52
N LYS A 244 -15.89 17.50 20.58
CA LYS A 244 -16.71 16.30 20.72
C LYS A 244 -16.84 15.49 19.41
N LEU A 245 -15.73 15.06 18.82
CA LEU A 245 -15.78 14.13 17.67
C LEU A 245 -16.49 12.82 18.05
N GLY A 246 -16.45 12.48 19.33
CA GLY A 246 -17.06 11.29 19.92
C GLY A 246 -16.02 10.26 20.28
N GLN A 247 -16.48 9.23 20.97
CA GLN A 247 -15.74 8.02 21.26
C GLN A 247 -15.29 7.38 19.95
N GLN A 248 -14.11 6.78 19.96
CA GLN A 248 -13.63 5.97 18.85
C GLN A 248 -13.15 4.61 19.37
N ASP A 249 -13.10 3.64 18.47
CA ASP A 249 -12.62 2.30 18.76
C ASP A 249 -11.31 2.06 18.01
N THR A 250 -10.38 1.36 18.64
CA THR A 250 -9.14 0.90 18.02
C THR A 250 -9.16 -0.61 17.95
N THR A 251 -8.87 -1.16 16.79
CA THR A 251 -8.66 -2.61 16.61
C THR A 251 -7.28 -2.83 16.02
N PHE A 252 -6.47 -3.67 16.65
CA PHE A 252 -5.27 -4.28 16.08
C PHE A 252 -5.52 -5.77 15.88
N ILE A 253 -5.31 -6.25 14.65
CA ILE A 253 -5.33 -7.66 14.27
C ILE A 253 -3.91 -8.04 13.85
N ALA A 254 -3.34 -8.96 14.59
CA ALA A 254 -1.98 -9.38 14.41
C ALA A 254 -1.73 -10.02 13.03
N PRO A 255 -0.56 -9.80 12.44
CA PRO A 255 0.51 -8.94 12.95
C PRO A 255 0.52 -7.54 12.33
N SER A 256 -0.35 -7.27 11.35
CA SER A 256 -0.13 -6.18 10.40
C SER A 256 -1.33 -5.28 10.15
N LEU A 257 -2.52 -5.56 10.69
CA LEU A 257 -3.72 -4.78 10.42
C LEU A 257 -4.12 -3.99 11.66
N MET A 258 -4.36 -2.69 11.51
CA MET A 258 -5.01 -1.90 12.54
C MET A 258 -6.03 -0.93 11.94
N TRP A 259 -7.00 -0.51 12.74
CA TRP A 259 -7.83 0.62 12.40
C TRP A 259 -8.35 1.39 13.61
N HIS A 260 -8.62 2.67 13.37
CA HIS A 260 -9.48 3.50 14.22
C HIS A 260 -10.84 3.67 13.55
N ASP A 261 -11.91 3.44 14.30
CA ASP A 261 -13.31 3.61 13.85
C ASP A 261 -13.98 4.71 14.66
N LEU A 262 -14.50 5.72 13.96
CA LEU A 262 -15.13 6.89 14.55
C LEU A 262 -16.52 7.07 13.93
N THR A 263 -17.55 7.14 14.77
CA THR A 263 -18.89 7.55 14.36
C THR A 263 -19.21 8.93 14.93
N SER A 264 -19.38 9.92 14.07
CA SER A 264 -19.73 11.29 14.46
C SER A 264 -21.04 11.74 13.82
N LYS A 265 -21.78 12.59 14.53
CA LYS A 265 -23.02 13.19 13.98
C LYS A 265 -22.75 14.08 12.76
N GLN A 266 -21.56 14.68 12.68
CA GLN A 266 -21.20 15.63 11.63
C GLN A 266 -20.68 14.95 10.35
N PHE A 267 -19.85 13.91 10.49
CA PHE A 267 -19.14 13.29 9.36
C PHE A 267 -19.62 11.87 9.02
N GLY A 268 -20.60 11.36 9.77
CA GLY A 268 -21.01 9.96 9.68
C GLY A 268 -19.97 9.03 10.31
N ARG A 269 -19.87 7.80 9.80
CA ARG A 269 -18.88 6.82 10.24
C ARG A 269 -17.66 6.85 9.34
N THR A 270 -16.48 6.97 9.93
CA THR A 270 -15.19 7.08 9.23
C THR A 270 -14.18 6.16 9.85
N MET A 271 -13.43 5.43 9.04
CA MET A 271 -12.36 4.57 9.52
C MET A 271 -11.02 4.99 8.93
N THR A 272 -9.96 4.93 9.74
CA THR A 272 -8.58 4.97 9.27
C THR A 272 -8.01 3.58 9.46
N VAL A 273 -7.75 2.88 8.37
CA VAL A 273 -7.26 1.50 8.37
C VAL A 273 -5.86 1.45 7.78
N VAL A 274 -4.96 0.71 8.40
CA VAL A 274 -3.60 0.50 7.90
C VAL A 274 -3.26 -0.99 7.92
N TYR A 275 -2.76 -1.49 6.79
CA TYR A 275 -1.96 -2.70 6.76
C TYR A 275 -0.47 -2.33 6.68
N ALA A 276 0.35 -2.92 7.56
CA ALA A 276 1.79 -2.79 7.60
C ALA A 276 2.44 -4.11 7.13
N THR A 277 2.62 -4.27 5.81
CA THR A 277 3.21 -5.49 5.24
C THR A 277 4.74 -5.43 5.31
N PRO A 278 5.40 -6.31 6.08
CA PRO A 278 6.86 -6.32 6.17
C PRO A 278 7.50 -6.80 4.86
N THR A 279 8.46 -6.03 4.33
CA THR A 279 9.17 -6.41 3.10
C THR A 279 10.59 -6.88 3.42
N ARG A 280 11.39 -6.09 4.14
CA ARG A 280 12.75 -6.42 4.61
C ARG A 280 13.02 -5.74 5.95
N LYS A 281 14.12 -6.06 6.63
CA LYS A 281 14.56 -5.31 7.82
C LYS A 281 14.77 -3.83 7.48
N GLY A 282 14.04 -2.95 8.17
CA GLY A 282 14.00 -1.51 7.94
C GLY A 282 13.19 -1.10 6.71
N GLU A 283 12.30 -1.96 6.19
CA GLU A 283 11.48 -1.69 5.02
C GLU A 283 10.09 -2.36 5.15
N CYS A 284 9.02 -1.62 4.85
CA CYS A 284 7.67 -2.19 4.77
C CYS A 284 6.84 -1.53 3.67
N ARG A 285 5.70 -2.12 3.34
CA ARG A 285 4.65 -1.49 2.55
C ARG A 285 3.45 -1.17 3.42
N LEU A 286 3.07 0.10 3.46
CA LEU A 286 1.79 0.55 4.00
C LEU A 286 0.70 0.38 2.94
N PHE A 287 -0.47 -0.11 3.36
CA PHE A 287 -1.75 0.10 2.67
C PHE A 287 -2.66 0.91 3.59
N ALA A 288 -2.82 2.19 3.33
CA ALA A 288 -3.79 3.03 4.04
C ALA A 288 -5.13 2.98 3.32
N ARG A 289 -6.20 2.72 4.06
CA ARG A 289 -7.57 2.68 3.56
C ARG A 289 -8.43 3.57 4.44
N PHE A 290 -9.27 4.38 3.79
CA PHE A 290 -10.15 5.33 4.44
C PHE A 290 -11.60 5.06 4.01
N PRO A 291 -12.30 4.13 4.66
CA PRO A 291 -13.73 3.95 4.49
C PRO A 291 -14.54 5.09 5.09
N PHE A 292 -15.51 5.61 4.33
CA PHE A 292 -16.47 6.63 4.79
C PHE A 292 -17.91 6.19 4.54
N GLN A 293 -18.77 6.33 5.54
CA GLN A 293 -20.22 6.32 5.40
C GLN A 293 -20.73 7.76 5.55
N PHE A 294 -20.92 8.44 4.41
CA PHE A 294 -21.44 9.80 4.39
C PHE A 294 -22.93 9.83 4.77
N SER A 295 -23.30 10.82 5.56
CA SER A 295 -24.70 11.12 5.91
C SER A 295 -25.51 11.71 4.74
N SER A 296 -24.85 12.17 3.67
CA SER A 296 -25.50 12.74 2.48
C SER A 296 -24.85 12.22 1.18
N ALA A 297 -25.62 12.25 0.08
CA ALA A 297 -25.16 11.78 -1.23
C ALA A 297 -24.18 12.73 -1.93
N ILE A 298 -24.16 14.01 -1.55
CA ILE A 298 -23.36 15.05 -2.23
C ILE A 298 -21.85 14.79 -2.11
N PRO A 299 -21.26 14.59 -0.91
CA PRO A 299 -19.85 14.26 -0.79
C PRO A 299 -19.49 13.00 -1.59
N ARG A 300 -20.32 11.95 -1.48
CA ARG A 300 -20.12 10.68 -2.21
C ARG A 300 -20.02 10.91 -3.72
N PHE A 301 -20.84 11.78 -4.29
CA PHE A 301 -20.81 12.10 -5.73
C PHE A 301 -19.50 12.78 -6.15
N PHE A 302 -19.11 13.88 -5.48
CA PHE A 302 -17.88 14.62 -5.82
C PHE A 302 -16.62 13.76 -5.64
N ILE A 303 -16.65 12.91 -4.64
CA ILE A 303 -15.62 11.91 -4.38
C ILE A 303 -15.54 10.90 -5.53
N GLY A 304 -16.69 10.35 -5.96
CA GLY A 304 -16.74 9.34 -7.02
C GLY A 304 -16.23 9.83 -8.38
N ILE A 305 -16.28 11.14 -8.64
CA ILE A 305 -15.74 11.73 -9.87
C ILE A 305 -14.28 12.19 -9.74
N THR A 306 -13.73 12.22 -8.51
CA THR A 306 -12.35 12.66 -8.28
C THR A 306 -11.38 11.55 -8.68
N PRO A 307 -10.41 11.80 -9.58
CA PRO A 307 -9.44 10.78 -9.96
C PRO A 307 -8.60 10.32 -8.75
N ARG A 308 -8.40 9.00 -8.59
CA ARG A 308 -7.59 8.40 -7.50
C ARG A 308 -6.22 9.07 -7.31
N TRP A 309 -5.49 9.31 -8.41
CA TRP A 309 -4.16 9.94 -8.34
C TRP A 309 -4.19 11.32 -7.65
N TYR A 310 -5.31 12.05 -7.71
CA TYR A 310 -5.42 13.37 -7.11
C TYR A 310 -5.42 13.29 -5.58
N SER A 311 -6.20 12.37 -5.01
CA SER A 311 -6.19 12.13 -3.56
C SER A 311 -4.84 11.56 -3.09
N HIS A 312 -4.20 10.73 -3.91
CA HIS A 312 -2.89 10.15 -3.59
C HIS A 312 -1.81 11.22 -3.37
N ILE A 313 -1.84 12.35 -4.08
CA ILE A 313 -0.84 13.42 -3.88
C ILE A 313 -0.88 13.92 -2.42
N GLY A 314 -2.09 14.19 -1.90
CA GLY A 314 -2.27 14.64 -0.52
C GLY A 314 -1.93 13.56 0.50
N GLN A 315 -2.40 12.32 0.27
CA GLN A 315 -2.14 11.20 1.17
C GLN A 315 -0.65 10.87 1.27
N ASN A 316 0.09 10.92 0.16
CA ASN A 316 1.54 10.72 0.16
C ASN A 316 2.27 11.84 0.92
N ALA A 317 1.82 13.09 0.80
CA ALA A 317 2.42 14.19 1.55
C ALA A 317 2.26 14.01 3.08
N ILE A 318 1.12 13.50 3.53
CA ILE A 318 0.90 13.15 4.95
C ILE A 318 1.91 12.07 5.39
N LEU A 319 2.05 10.98 4.65
CA LEU A 319 3.00 9.91 5.02
C LEU A 319 4.46 10.40 5.06
N GLU A 320 4.81 11.37 4.22
CA GLU A 320 6.16 11.96 4.19
C GLU A 320 6.43 12.86 5.39
N ASP A 321 5.40 13.42 6.03
CA ASP A 321 5.55 14.18 7.28
C ASP A 321 6.12 13.29 8.38
N ASP A 322 5.78 12.00 8.42
CA ASP A 322 6.31 11.02 9.39
C ASP A 322 7.65 10.44 8.98
N GLN A 323 7.82 10.21 7.67
CA GLN A 323 8.77 9.23 7.17
C GLN A 323 10.22 9.47 7.59
N ILE A 324 10.65 10.74 7.59
CA ILE A 324 12.04 11.10 7.87
C ILE A 324 12.40 10.75 9.31
N PHE A 325 11.62 11.20 10.30
CA PHE A 325 12.01 11.00 11.68
C PHE A 325 11.79 9.56 12.13
N LEU A 326 10.78 8.84 11.61
CA LEU A 326 10.58 7.43 11.93
C LEU A 326 11.76 6.57 11.44
N HIS A 327 12.30 6.88 10.26
CA HIS A 327 13.50 6.24 9.72
C HIS A 327 14.72 6.40 10.66
N TYR A 328 14.90 7.58 11.27
CA TYR A 328 15.97 7.77 12.26
C TYR A 328 15.62 7.16 13.62
N GLN A 329 14.36 7.27 14.07
CA GLN A 329 13.88 6.78 15.35
C GLN A 329 14.13 5.29 15.52
N GLU A 330 13.81 4.45 14.53
CA GLU A 330 14.04 3.00 14.63
C GLU A 330 15.52 2.64 14.76
N ARG A 331 16.42 3.43 14.13
CA ARG A 331 17.87 3.23 14.20
C ARG A 331 18.42 3.66 15.54
N TYR A 332 17.92 4.77 16.09
CA TYR A 332 18.25 5.18 17.45
C TYR A 332 17.74 4.19 18.48
N LEU A 333 16.56 3.61 18.25
CA LEU A 333 16.03 2.53 19.07
C LEU A 333 16.91 1.29 19.00
N GLU A 334 17.29 0.82 17.81
CA GLU A 334 18.21 -0.32 17.67
C GLU A 334 19.52 -0.10 18.43
N GLN A 335 20.13 1.08 18.26
CA GLN A 335 21.35 1.45 19.00
C GLN A 335 21.12 1.51 20.51
N ALA A 336 19.97 2.03 20.97
CA ALA A 336 19.64 2.09 22.38
C ALA A 336 19.43 0.70 22.98
N LEU A 337 18.78 -0.22 22.26
CA LEU A 337 18.55 -1.60 22.71
C LEU A 337 19.85 -2.40 22.83
N ASP A 338 20.84 -2.11 21.97
CA ASP A 338 22.17 -2.72 22.02
C ASP A 338 23.02 -2.28 23.23
N LYS A 339 22.64 -1.18 23.91
CA LYS A 339 23.36 -0.75 25.11
C LYS A 339 23.12 -1.72 26.27
N LEU A 340 24.20 -2.07 26.97
CA LEU A 340 24.17 -2.96 28.14
C LEU A 340 23.17 -2.52 29.23
N GLU A 341 23.01 -1.21 29.44
CA GLU A 341 22.06 -0.65 30.43
C GLU A 341 20.59 -0.99 30.11
N ASN A 342 20.27 -1.07 28.81
CA ASN A 342 18.94 -1.35 28.31
C ASN A 342 18.70 -2.85 28.13
N ASN A 343 19.71 -3.62 27.73
CA ASN A 343 19.67 -5.08 27.57
C ASN A 343 18.42 -5.55 26.79
N GLY A 344 18.16 -4.92 25.63
CA GLY A 344 17.00 -5.23 24.80
C GLY A 344 15.64 -4.77 25.33
N ASN A 345 15.57 -4.08 26.48
CA ASN A 345 14.31 -3.57 27.03
C ASN A 345 13.96 -2.19 26.46
N TYR A 346 12.89 -2.12 25.66
CA TYR A 346 12.41 -0.87 25.04
C TYR A 346 12.00 0.20 26.06
N ALA A 347 11.45 -0.20 27.21
CA ALA A 347 10.99 0.73 28.25
C ALA A 347 12.14 1.46 28.95
N LYS A 348 13.39 0.98 28.78
CA LYS A 348 14.60 1.71 29.17
C LYS A 348 15.18 2.57 28.04
N ALA A 349 14.88 2.22 26.78
CA ALA A 349 15.36 2.95 25.61
C ALA A 349 14.62 4.27 25.38
N PHE A 350 13.32 4.33 25.67
CA PHE A 350 12.52 5.55 25.64
C PHE A 350 11.41 5.53 26.69
N TYR A 351 10.85 6.70 26.98
CA TYR A 351 9.86 6.90 28.04
C TYR A 351 8.45 7.13 27.46
N LEU A 352 7.54 6.20 27.77
CA LEU A 352 6.10 6.31 27.51
C LEU A 352 5.41 6.82 28.77
N ALA A 353 5.08 8.11 28.79
CA ALA A 353 4.84 8.85 30.02
C ALA A 353 3.36 8.92 30.41
N THR A 354 2.45 8.77 29.45
CA THR A 354 1.04 9.12 29.63
C THR A 354 0.11 8.03 29.08
N GLN A 355 -1.18 8.13 29.36
CA GLN A 355 -2.17 7.22 28.79
C GLN A 355 -2.37 7.40 27.28
N ALA A 356 -1.82 8.46 26.67
CA ALA A 356 -1.77 8.58 25.22
C ALA A 356 -0.86 7.49 24.59
N ASP A 357 0.05 6.92 25.38
CA ASP A 357 1.03 5.92 24.95
C ASP A 357 0.53 4.47 25.12
N THR A 358 -0.68 4.25 25.66
CA THR A 358 -1.17 2.92 26.08
C THR A 358 -1.10 1.90 24.94
N TYR A 359 -1.54 2.25 23.73
CA TYR A 359 -1.54 1.31 22.61
C TYR A 359 -0.14 1.01 22.07
N VAL A 360 0.79 1.97 22.13
CA VAL A 360 2.21 1.72 21.80
C VAL A 360 2.81 0.75 22.81
N SER A 361 2.56 0.98 24.10
CA SER A 361 2.99 0.07 25.17
C SER A 361 2.40 -1.33 24.98
N GLU A 362 1.11 -1.43 24.63
CA GLU A 362 0.45 -2.71 24.42
C GLU A 362 1.01 -3.45 23.19
N LEU A 363 1.26 -2.75 22.08
CA LEU A 363 1.91 -3.34 20.91
C LEU A 363 3.31 -3.87 21.27
N ARG A 364 4.13 -3.11 22.02
CA ARG A 364 5.47 -3.57 22.42
C ARG A 364 5.41 -4.77 23.37
N LYS A 365 4.50 -4.77 24.34
CA LYS A 365 4.26 -5.95 25.18
C LYS A 365 3.84 -7.16 24.36
N TRP A 366 2.99 -6.97 23.35
CA TRP A 366 2.59 -8.03 22.43
C TRP A 366 3.79 -8.58 21.64
N VAL A 367 4.64 -7.70 21.09
CA VAL A 367 5.87 -8.09 20.38
C VAL A 367 6.79 -8.92 21.29
N ASP A 368 7.02 -8.48 22.52
CA ASP A 368 7.89 -9.20 23.46
C ASP A 368 7.26 -10.53 23.91
N ARG A 369 5.98 -10.51 24.29
CA ARG A 369 5.26 -11.69 24.81
C ARG A 369 5.22 -12.83 23.80
N TYR A 370 4.99 -12.52 22.53
CA TYR A 370 4.86 -13.53 21.47
C TYR A 370 6.09 -13.63 20.57
N GLN A 371 7.21 -13.00 20.96
CA GLN A 371 8.46 -12.94 20.18
C GLN A 371 8.22 -12.51 18.73
N ALA A 372 7.29 -11.57 18.53
CA ALA A 372 6.69 -11.26 17.25
C ALA A 372 7.48 -10.19 16.47
N ASN A 373 8.81 -10.27 16.49
CA ASN A 373 9.66 -9.47 15.61
C ASN A 373 10.09 -10.31 14.39
N PRO A 374 9.64 -9.98 13.16
CA PRO A 374 9.91 -10.81 11.98
C PRO A 374 11.39 -10.85 11.60
N PHE A 375 12.19 -9.89 12.08
CA PHE A 375 13.59 -9.72 11.72
C PHE A 375 14.49 -9.57 12.95
N ALA A 376 14.15 -10.25 14.06
CA ALA A 376 14.84 -10.11 15.36
C ALA A 376 16.37 -10.28 15.29
N ASN A 377 16.86 -11.12 14.38
CA ASN A 377 18.28 -11.47 14.24
C ASN A 377 19.02 -10.63 13.19
N GLN A 378 18.43 -9.54 12.72
CA GLN A 378 18.99 -8.69 11.66
C GLN A 378 19.21 -7.26 12.14
N LYS A 379 20.20 -6.59 11.56
CA LYS A 379 20.53 -5.19 11.83
C LYS A 379 20.02 -4.27 10.73
N LEU A 380 19.61 -3.06 11.11
CA LEU A 380 19.20 -2.03 10.16
C LEU A 380 20.40 -1.60 9.29
N LYS A 381 20.11 -1.31 8.01
CA LYS A 381 21.07 -0.65 7.13
C LYS A 381 21.34 0.79 7.61
N PRO A 382 22.51 1.38 7.29
CA PRO A 382 22.78 2.79 7.55
C PRO A 382 21.67 3.72 7.07
N ALA A 383 21.51 4.85 7.75
CA ALA A 383 20.46 5.81 7.42
C ALA A 383 20.58 6.32 5.98
N LEU A 384 19.44 6.41 5.30
CA LEU A 384 19.32 6.95 3.96
C LEU A 384 19.32 8.48 4.00
N SER A 385 19.77 9.10 2.91
CA SER A 385 19.71 10.55 2.76
C SER A 385 18.27 11.03 2.58
N LYS A 386 17.99 12.26 3.00
CA LYS A 386 16.66 12.87 2.87
C LYS A 386 16.10 12.84 1.43
N PRO A 387 16.88 13.10 0.36
CA PRO A 387 16.38 12.96 -1.01
C PRO A 387 15.92 11.55 -1.38
N VAL A 388 16.60 10.51 -0.86
CA VAL A 388 16.20 9.11 -1.08
C VAL A 388 14.91 8.79 -0.31
N LEU A 389 14.78 9.28 0.92
CA LEU A 389 13.55 9.15 1.70
C LEU A 389 12.38 9.83 0.96
N LEU A 390 12.59 11.02 0.42
CA LEU A 390 11.56 11.78 -0.28
C LEU A 390 11.35 11.36 -1.74
N ASP A 391 11.95 10.27 -2.21
CA ASP A 391 11.67 9.71 -3.53
C ASP A 391 10.27 9.10 -3.57
N ARG A 392 9.30 9.84 -4.12
CA ARG A 392 7.91 9.39 -4.29
C ARG A 392 7.74 8.52 -5.53
N TYR A 393 8.61 8.68 -6.52
CA TYR A 393 8.46 7.96 -7.77
C TYR A 393 8.64 6.45 -7.57
N HIS A 394 9.71 6.04 -6.89
CA HIS A 394 10.05 4.64 -6.70
C HIS A 394 9.25 3.96 -5.58
N SER A 395 8.85 4.71 -4.56
CA SER A 395 8.08 4.18 -3.43
C SER A 395 6.56 4.13 -3.67
N HIS A 396 6.04 4.84 -4.68
CA HIS A 396 4.62 4.88 -5.00
C HIS A 396 4.32 5.01 -6.50
N THR A 397 4.68 6.14 -7.14
CA THR A 397 4.10 6.53 -8.44
C THR A 397 4.32 5.49 -9.54
N SER A 398 5.51 4.92 -9.63
CA SER A 398 5.86 3.91 -10.64
C SER A 398 5.11 2.58 -10.46
N LYS A 399 4.57 2.32 -9.26
CA LYS A 399 3.90 1.09 -8.87
C LYS A 399 2.38 1.25 -8.75
N CYS A 400 1.86 2.48 -8.88
CA CYS A 400 0.43 2.78 -8.88
C CYS A 400 -0.05 3.04 -10.31
N ALA A 401 -1.02 2.27 -10.79
CA ALA A 401 -1.52 2.38 -12.16
C ALA A 401 -2.17 3.75 -12.42
N SER A 402 -2.88 4.29 -11.41
CA SER A 402 -3.51 5.62 -11.50
C SER A 402 -2.46 6.74 -11.61
N CYS A 403 -1.47 6.74 -10.71
CA CYS A 403 -0.45 7.79 -10.64
C CYS A 403 0.55 7.73 -11.82
N SER A 404 1.01 6.54 -12.21
CA SER A 404 1.91 6.37 -13.36
C SER A 404 1.26 6.83 -14.67
N LYS A 405 -0.01 6.47 -14.89
CA LYS A 405 -0.79 6.92 -16.06
C LYS A 405 -1.01 8.43 -16.03
N ALA A 406 -1.37 9.00 -14.87
CA ALA A 406 -1.51 10.44 -14.71
C ALA A 406 -0.21 11.18 -15.03
N LEU A 407 0.92 10.73 -14.49
CA LEU A 407 2.24 11.31 -14.76
C LEU A 407 2.59 11.25 -16.27
N LYS A 408 2.32 10.13 -16.94
CA LYS A 408 2.53 10.01 -18.40
C LYS A 408 1.70 11.04 -19.17
N ASN A 409 0.43 11.19 -18.81
CA ASN A 409 -0.48 12.15 -19.44
C ASN A 409 -0.06 13.60 -19.17
N ILE A 410 0.34 13.91 -17.93
CA ILE A 410 0.84 15.24 -17.54
C ILE A 410 2.10 15.59 -18.31
N ARG A 411 3.06 14.67 -18.45
CA ARG A 411 4.27 14.88 -19.26
C ARG A 411 3.94 15.14 -20.72
N LYS A 412 3.00 14.40 -21.30
CA LYS A 412 2.52 14.63 -22.67
C LYS A 412 1.89 16.01 -22.81
N LEU A 413 0.97 16.38 -21.92
CA LEU A 413 0.31 17.68 -21.93
C LEU A 413 1.31 18.83 -21.76
N LYS A 414 2.27 18.68 -20.85
CA LYS A 414 3.39 19.63 -20.66
C LYS A 414 4.14 19.85 -21.97
N SER A 415 4.56 18.79 -22.67
CA SER A 415 5.28 18.92 -23.95
C SER A 415 4.42 19.57 -25.04
N VAL A 416 3.14 19.22 -25.13
CA VAL A 416 2.20 19.82 -26.09
C VAL A 416 2.00 21.31 -25.81
N CYS A 417 1.77 21.71 -24.56
CA CYS A 417 1.62 23.11 -24.17
C CYS A 417 2.88 23.94 -24.47
N LEU A 418 4.07 23.37 -24.27
CA LEU A 418 5.32 24.05 -24.64
C LEU A 418 5.41 24.28 -26.16
N ALA A 419 5.04 23.28 -26.97
CA ALA A 419 4.99 23.42 -28.42
C ALA A 419 3.96 24.48 -28.87
N ILE A 420 2.75 24.46 -28.31
CA ILE A 420 1.71 25.46 -28.58
C ILE A 420 2.20 26.86 -28.21
N ALA A 421 2.82 27.03 -27.03
CA ALA A 421 3.36 28.31 -26.61
C ALA A 421 4.44 28.83 -27.57
N ALA A 422 5.36 27.97 -27.99
CA ALA A 422 6.42 28.33 -28.95
C ALA A 422 5.84 28.74 -30.31
N ILE A 423 4.86 27.99 -30.83
CA ILE A 423 4.17 28.31 -32.10
C ILE A 423 3.36 29.61 -31.97
N ALA A 424 2.60 29.79 -30.88
CA ALA A 424 1.81 31.00 -30.67
C ALA A 424 2.70 32.24 -30.51
N TRP A 425 3.88 32.08 -29.88
CA TRP A 425 4.87 33.14 -29.74
C TRP A 425 5.48 33.58 -31.08
N THR A 426 5.67 32.65 -32.03
CA THR A 426 6.19 32.98 -33.36
C THR A 426 5.12 33.50 -34.32
N ILE A 427 3.89 32.97 -34.25
CA ILE A 427 2.79 33.36 -35.14
C ILE A 427 2.14 34.69 -34.72
N SER A 428 2.05 35.00 -33.43
CA SER A 428 1.36 36.23 -32.97
C SER A 428 1.94 37.52 -33.56
N PRO A 429 3.28 37.71 -33.62
CA PRO A 429 3.86 38.85 -34.33
C PRO A 429 3.53 38.83 -35.83
N LEU A 430 3.58 37.68 -36.50
CA LEU A 430 3.27 37.58 -37.93
C LEU A 430 1.81 37.97 -38.22
N ILE A 431 0.87 37.61 -37.36
CA ILE A 431 -0.52 38.05 -37.45
C ILE A 431 -0.60 39.58 -37.29
N GLY A 432 0.08 40.12 -36.28
CA GLY A 432 0.08 41.55 -35.97
C GLY A 432 0.88 42.43 -36.94
N PHE A 433 1.76 41.86 -37.76
CA PHE A 433 2.53 42.63 -38.76
C PHE A 433 2.05 42.40 -40.19
N ILE A 434 1.61 41.19 -40.54
CA ILE A 434 1.35 40.79 -41.93
C ILE A 434 -0.15 40.62 -42.21
N VAL A 435 -0.88 39.95 -41.31
CA VAL A 435 -2.26 39.51 -41.59
C VAL A 435 -3.29 40.56 -41.22
N ALA A 436 -3.18 41.15 -40.04
CA ALA A 436 -4.18 42.09 -39.53
C ALA A 436 -3.54 43.14 -38.59
N PRO A 437 -2.71 44.05 -39.12
CA PRO A 437 -1.87 44.94 -38.30
C PRO A 437 -2.61 45.93 -37.40
N ASN A 438 -3.89 46.20 -37.69
CA ASN A 438 -4.74 47.08 -36.89
C ASN A 438 -5.85 46.31 -36.14
N ASN A 439 -5.83 44.98 -36.16
CA ASN A 439 -6.84 44.17 -35.47
C ASN A 439 -6.33 43.74 -34.10
N LEU A 440 -6.44 44.67 -33.13
CA LEU A 440 -6.00 44.46 -31.76
C LEU A 440 -6.64 43.22 -31.12
N THR A 441 -7.92 42.96 -31.41
CA THR A 441 -8.63 41.78 -30.90
C THR A 441 -7.97 40.48 -31.33
N LEU A 442 -7.59 40.35 -32.61
CA LEU A 442 -6.94 39.15 -33.13
C LEU A 442 -5.55 38.94 -32.53
N ILE A 443 -4.78 40.02 -32.36
CA ILE A 443 -3.45 40.01 -31.72
C ILE A 443 -3.55 39.60 -30.25
N LEU A 444 -4.55 40.13 -29.52
CA LEU A 444 -4.78 39.77 -28.12
C LEU A 444 -5.22 38.31 -27.99
N LEU A 445 -6.10 37.82 -28.86
CA LEU A 445 -6.54 36.43 -28.86
C LEU A 445 -5.38 35.46 -29.15
N SER A 446 -4.52 35.77 -30.13
CA SER A 446 -3.35 34.93 -30.44
C SER A 446 -2.33 34.93 -29.30
N SER A 447 -2.12 36.08 -28.65
CA SER A 447 -1.25 36.18 -27.47
C SER A 447 -1.83 35.45 -26.26
N ALA A 448 -3.16 35.47 -26.08
CA ALA A 448 -3.84 34.76 -25.00
C ALA A 448 -3.61 33.23 -25.09
N VAL A 449 -3.51 32.66 -26.30
CA VAL A 449 -3.19 31.24 -26.48
C VAL A 449 -1.82 30.92 -25.90
N ALA A 450 -0.80 31.75 -26.15
CA ALA A 450 0.54 31.55 -25.59
C ALA A 450 0.52 31.64 -24.05
N VAL A 451 -0.17 32.63 -23.50
CA VAL A 451 -0.30 32.81 -22.04
C VAL A 451 -0.99 31.62 -21.38
N ILE A 452 -2.11 31.16 -21.95
CA ILE A 452 -2.84 29.99 -21.43
C ILE A 452 -1.97 28.74 -21.53
N ALA A 453 -1.28 28.52 -22.65
CA ALA A 453 -0.39 27.37 -22.83
C ALA A 453 0.76 27.37 -21.80
N ILE A 454 1.38 28.52 -21.55
CA ILE A 454 2.41 28.68 -20.51
C ILE A 454 1.83 28.44 -19.11
N ALA A 455 0.64 28.95 -18.81
CA ALA A 455 -0.01 28.73 -17.52
C ALA A 455 -0.30 27.24 -17.28
N VAL A 456 -0.85 26.53 -18.27
CA VAL A 456 -1.08 25.08 -18.20
C VAL A 456 0.24 24.33 -18.08
N TRP A 457 1.29 24.73 -18.81
CA TRP A 457 2.63 24.15 -18.70
C TRP A 457 3.19 24.26 -17.27
N LEU A 458 3.05 25.43 -16.63
CA LEU A 458 3.48 25.65 -15.23
C LEU A 458 2.73 24.74 -14.26
N VAL A 459 1.40 24.60 -14.43
CA VAL A 459 0.59 23.67 -13.63
C VAL A 459 1.04 22.23 -13.83
N CYS A 460 1.26 21.78 -15.07
CA CYS A 460 1.75 20.44 -15.37
C CYS A 460 3.15 20.20 -14.79
N ARG A 461 4.06 21.18 -14.87
CA ARG A 461 5.39 21.10 -14.26
C ARG A 461 5.29 20.91 -12.75
N ASN A 462 4.45 21.69 -12.07
CA ASN A 462 4.25 21.57 -10.62
C ASN A 462 3.66 20.19 -10.25
N LEU A 463 2.64 19.73 -10.99
CA LEU A 463 2.05 18.41 -10.78
C LEU A 463 3.07 17.30 -10.98
N GLU A 464 3.88 17.35 -12.05
CA GLU A 464 4.94 16.37 -12.28
C GLU A 464 5.91 16.27 -11.10
N GLN A 465 6.35 17.40 -10.54
CA GLN A 465 7.20 17.39 -9.34
C GLN A 465 6.52 16.67 -8.18
N LYS A 466 5.22 16.89 -7.98
CA LYS A 466 4.41 16.17 -6.97
C LYS A 466 4.20 14.67 -7.27
N PHE A 467 4.56 14.17 -8.43
CA PHE A 467 4.60 12.71 -8.66
C PHE A 467 5.97 12.11 -8.40
N ILE A 468 7.03 12.92 -8.37
CA ILE A 468 8.41 12.45 -8.32
C ILE A 468 9.00 12.66 -6.93
N TYR A 469 8.79 13.83 -6.32
CA TYR A 469 9.48 14.25 -5.10
C TYR A 469 8.52 14.60 -3.98
N GLY A 470 8.86 14.12 -2.78
CA GLY A 470 8.30 14.54 -1.52
C GLY A 470 8.55 16.01 -1.20
N GLN A 471 7.81 16.55 -0.24
CA GLN A 471 8.07 17.92 0.24
C GLN A 471 9.32 17.94 1.12
N GLU A 472 10.32 18.74 0.75
CA GLU A 472 11.52 18.87 1.60
C GLU A 472 11.21 19.53 2.95
N THR A 473 10.40 20.59 2.93
CA THR A 473 9.99 21.29 4.14
C THR A 473 8.52 20.96 4.40
N PRO A 474 8.22 20.18 5.46
CA PRO A 474 6.84 19.82 5.77
C PRO A 474 6.06 21.05 6.26
N LEU A 475 4.74 21.04 6.04
CA LEU A 475 3.87 22.19 6.37
C LEU A 475 3.95 22.59 7.85
N ARG A 476 4.16 21.62 8.74
CA ARG A 476 4.33 21.84 10.18
C ARG A 476 5.51 22.75 10.56
N ASN A 477 6.49 22.92 9.66
CA ASN A 477 7.69 23.73 9.87
C ASN A 477 7.57 25.14 9.24
N LEU A 478 6.55 25.39 8.44
CA LEU A 478 6.31 26.71 7.87
C LEU A 478 5.70 27.62 8.94
N SER A 479 6.09 28.89 8.95
CA SER A 479 5.57 29.94 9.84
C SER A 479 4.07 30.13 9.70
#